data_AF-A0AAW4JUA4-F1
#
_entry.id   AF-A0AAW4JUA4-F1
#
_cell.length_a   1.000
_cell.length_b   1.000
_cell.length_c   1.000
_cell.angle_alpha   90.00
_cell.angle_beta   90.00
_cell.angle_gamma   90.00
#
_symmetry.space_group_name_H-M   'P 1'
#
loop_
_entity.id
_entity.type
_entity.pdbx_description
1 polymer ?
#
loop_
_entity_poly.entity_id
_entity_poly.type
_entity_poly.pdbx_seq_one_letter_code
_entity_poly.pdbx_strand_id
1 'polypeptide(L)'
;METIQRKKREKETISDPTKKFHIISKFLVQTDIIAQTSNSLKQIVKILQVSKDATKILVQTQTPNALPLNSHVTLAKLLAKYVELSCEVIDEKPNNQFILSVSEISIASKERSLNRIVPPEGTVWITNIRTSKTTIDANLFNIPTSVKVNFADYETKLKSKYDFLKVDVFGTIGDKFDLVKKTRKILYISNTQKEQSYAAYNQEDFIDYAAELGDEEDVHKRIIEYANQKIKSELIVPVIYLSHEEQAIPIGFVHAQNRSREIDILEVMEIKTLTFEMVDRIRESNTILVKERFPIVNISTGGLKVKINHPDLNQDFIKRAGFTFDIFFKMQAPLTAFGVIRSVTKDTEGNLYVGLSIEGNSYRPGERKKYIDNVNRLLVEANPIQSQF
;
A
#
# COMPACT_ATOMS: atom_id res chain seq x y z
N MET A 1 19.14 7.01 14.03
CA MET A 1 18.05 6.12 13.57
C MET A 1 17.30 6.79 12.42
N GLU A 2 17.40 6.28 11.20
CA GLU A 2 16.66 6.86 10.08
C GLU A 2 15.17 6.49 10.17
N THR A 3 14.26 7.45 10.01
CA THR A 3 12.81 7.23 10.06
C THR A 3 12.12 7.87 8.86
N ILE A 4 11.41 7.05 8.11
CA ILE A 4 10.59 7.48 6.96
C ILE A 4 9.12 7.42 7.39
N GLN A 5 8.45 8.57 7.45
CA GLN A 5 7.00 8.66 7.68
C GLN A 5 6.30 9.06 6.39
N ARG A 6 5.34 8.25 5.94
CA ARG A 6 4.69 8.45 4.63
C ARG A 6 3.43 9.30 4.65
N LYS A 7 2.81 9.46 5.83
CA LYS A 7 1.67 10.35 6.01
C LYS A 7 1.94 11.24 7.22
N LYS A 8 2.14 12.54 6.97
CA LYS A 8 2.20 13.53 8.04
C LYS A 8 0.84 13.55 8.73
N ARG A 9 0.84 13.54 10.06
CA ARG A 9 -0.40 13.68 10.83
C ARG A 9 -0.94 15.08 10.60
N GLU A 10 -2.25 15.18 10.36
CA GLU A 10 -2.96 16.47 10.43
C GLU A 10 -2.84 17.00 11.87
N LYS A 11 -2.42 18.24 11.98
CA LYS A 11 -2.15 18.92 13.24
C LYS A 11 -2.81 20.30 13.21
N GLU A 12 -3.26 20.71 14.37
CA GLU A 12 -3.69 22.07 14.64
C GLU A 12 -2.61 22.76 15.47
N THR A 13 -2.12 23.89 14.99
CA THR A 13 -1.15 24.72 15.72
C THR A 13 -1.90 25.60 16.72
N ILE A 14 -1.50 25.54 17.99
CA ILE A 14 -2.07 26.37 19.04
C ILE A 14 -1.29 27.68 19.08
N SER A 15 -1.92 28.79 18.71
CA SER A 15 -1.30 30.13 18.68
C SER A 15 -1.48 30.91 19.98
N ASP A 16 -2.57 30.67 20.73
CA ASP A 16 -2.93 31.39 21.96
C ASP A 16 -1.95 31.06 23.13
N PRO A 17 -1.20 32.05 23.64
CA PRO A 17 -0.24 31.86 24.75
C PRO A 17 -0.85 31.29 26.03
N THR A 18 -2.09 31.65 26.35
CA THR A 18 -2.79 31.17 27.56
C THR A 18 -3.08 29.68 27.45
N LYS A 19 -3.54 29.25 26.26
CA LYS A 19 -3.76 27.83 25.96
C LYS A 19 -2.45 27.06 25.92
N LYS A 20 -1.40 27.61 25.32
CA LYS A 20 -0.05 27.00 25.32
C LYS A 20 0.43 26.74 26.75
N PHE A 21 0.35 27.74 27.63
CA PHE A 21 0.73 27.62 29.02
C PHE A 21 -0.09 26.55 29.75
N HIS A 22 -1.41 26.56 29.57
CA HIS A 22 -2.31 25.57 30.16
C HIS A 22 -1.94 24.13 29.75
N ILE A 23 -1.68 23.92 28.45
CA ILE A 23 -1.33 22.59 27.92
C ILE A 23 -0.03 22.08 28.56
N ILE A 24 1.02 22.90 28.55
CA ILE A 24 2.32 22.49 29.10
C ILE A 24 2.22 22.26 30.60
N SER A 25 1.71 23.26 31.34
CA SER A 25 1.68 23.24 32.80
C SER A 25 0.82 22.12 33.37
N LYS A 26 -0.34 21.84 32.78
CA LYS A 26 -1.29 20.86 33.31
C LYS A 26 -0.99 19.43 32.87
N PHE A 27 -0.53 19.22 31.64
CA PHE A 27 -0.47 17.88 31.05
C PHE A 27 0.94 17.37 30.76
N LEU A 28 1.95 18.24 30.70
CA LEU A 28 3.30 17.87 30.26
C LEU A 28 4.34 17.99 31.39
N VAL A 29 4.20 18.98 32.28
CA VAL A 29 5.08 19.16 33.45
C VAL A 29 5.11 17.91 34.34
N GLN A 30 6.30 17.54 34.80
CA GLN A 30 6.61 16.35 35.61
C GLN A 30 6.30 15.00 34.95
N THR A 31 6.06 14.98 33.64
CA THR A 31 5.79 13.74 32.91
C THR A 31 6.91 13.37 31.95
N ASP A 32 7.03 12.08 31.62
CA ASP A 32 8.00 11.61 30.64
C ASP A 32 7.59 11.99 29.21
N ILE A 33 8.51 12.62 28.48
CA ILE A 33 8.31 13.15 27.13
C ILE A 33 9.45 12.66 26.24
N ILE A 34 9.11 12.32 25.00
CA ILE A 34 10.11 11.91 24.00
C ILE A 34 10.70 13.17 23.38
N ALA A 35 11.99 13.40 23.56
CA ALA A 35 12.76 14.40 22.83
C ALA A 35 13.42 13.79 21.60
N GLN A 36 13.37 14.50 20.48
CA GLN A 36 14.01 14.11 19.22
C GLN A 36 14.76 15.30 18.64
N THR A 37 16.07 15.14 18.46
CA THR A 37 16.94 16.08 17.73
C THR A 37 17.03 15.67 16.25
N SER A 38 17.49 16.58 15.40
CA SER A 38 17.79 16.32 13.98
C SER A 38 18.73 15.11 13.78
N ASN A 39 19.61 14.84 14.75
CA ASN A 39 20.50 13.68 14.79
C ASN A 39 19.88 12.48 15.55
N SER A 40 18.61 12.20 15.28
CA SER A 40 17.92 10.91 15.34
C SER A 40 18.22 9.88 16.46
N LEU A 41 18.51 10.34 17.67
CA LEU A 41 18.35 9.57 18.90
C LEU A 41 17.15 10.12 19.68
N LYS A 42 16.18 9.25 19.97
CA LYS A 42 15.06 9.59 20.83
C LYS A 42 15.48 9.42 22.28
N GLN A 43 15.21 10.41 23.10
CA GLN A 43 15.52 10.39 24.53
C GLN A 43 14.28 10.70 25.35
N ILE A 44 14.27 10.26 26.61
CA ILE A 44 13.21 10.60 27.56
C ILE A 44 13.67 11.79 28.39
N VAL A 45 12.85 12.84 28.40
CA VAL A 45 13.06 14.05 29.19
C VAL A 45 11.83 14.35 30.03
N LYS A 46 12.00 15.12 31.10
CA LYS A 46 10.90 15.65 31.91
C LYS A 46 10.89 17.17 31.84
N ILE A 47 9.73 17.77 31.57
CA ILE A 47 9.57 19.21 31.74
C ILE A 47 9.42 19.49 33.23
N LEU A 48 10.32 20.28 33.81
CA LEU A 48 10.28 20.67 35.21
C LEU A 48 9.41 21.91 35.41
N GLN A 49 9.56 22.90 34.54
CA GLN A 49 8.91 24.21 34.65
C GLN A 49 8.62 24.81 33.27
N VAL A 50 7.67 25.74 33.23
CA VAL A 50 7.29 26.52 32.04
C VAL A 50 7.12 27.98 32.42
N SER A 51 7.58 28.91 31.58
CA SER A 51 7.40 30.35 31.77
C SER A 51 5.93 30.74 31.57
N LYS A 52 5.47 31.84 32.21
CA LYS A 52 4.05 32.27 32.17
C LYS A 52 3.52 32.54 30.75
N ASP A 53 4.39 32.95 29.85
CA ASP A 53 4.12 33.22 28.43
C ASP A 53 4.26 31.97 27.53
N ALA A 54 4.62 30.82 28.10
CA ALA A 54 4.86 29.55 27.42
C ALA A 54 5.94 29.59 26.33
N THR A 55 6.83 30.58 26.36
CA THR A 55 7.94 30.71 25.39
C THR A 55 9.19 29.97 25.82
N LYS A 56 9.33 29.62 27.11
CA LYS A 56 10.47 28.88 27.66
C LYS A 56 10.03 27.74 28.55
N ILE A 57 10.74 26.63 28.46
CA ILE A 57 10.60 25.47 29.33
C ILE A 57 11.95 25.06 29.90
N LEU A 58 11.93 24.58 31.14
CA LEU A 58 13.07 23.92 31.77
C LEU A 58 12.84 22.42 31.69
N VAL A 59 13.77 21.68 31.08
CA VAL A 59 13.70 20.22 30.99
C VAL A 59 14.87 19.58 31.72
N GLN A 60 14.67 18.35 32.17
CA GLN A 60 15.71 17.50 32.72
C GLN A 60 15.85 16.25 31.87
N THR A 61 17.10 15.90 31.57
CA THR A 61 17.48 14.69 30.82
C THR A 61 18.11 13.68 31.77
N GLN A 62 18.01 12.39 31.44
CA GLN A 62 18.67 11.33 32.21
C GLN A 62 20.15 11.15 31.83
N THR A 63 20.51 11.58 30.62
CA THR A 63 21.85 11.43 30.04
C THR A 63 22.55 12.79 29.96
N PRO A 64 23.80 12.92 30.42
CA PRO A 64 24.59 14.13 30.21
C PRO A 64 24.78 14.40 28.71
N ASN A 65 24.90 15.68 28.32
CA ASN A 65 25.07 16.12 26.92
C ASN A 65 23.99 15.58 25.95
N ALA A 66 22.81 15.28 26.48
CA ALA A 66 21.67 14.72 25.77
C ALA A 66 21.19 15.62 24.61
N LEU A 67 21.20 16.93 24.84
CA LEU A 67 20.66 17.95 23.94
C LEU A 67 21.75 18.99 23.62
N PRO A 68 22.31 19.01 22.41
CA PRO A 68 23.31 20.00 22.03
C PRO A 68 22.75 21.42 22.08
N LEU A 69 23.56 22.39 22.53
CA LEU A 69 23.19 23.81 22.53
C LEU A 69 22.90 24.30 21.09
N ASN A 70 21.94 25.20 20.93
CA ASN A 70 21.45 25.74 19.65
C ASN A 70 20.90 24.66 18.68
N SER A 71 20.56 23.48 19.19
CA SER A 71 19.94 22.44 18.37
C SER A 71 18.42 22.56 18.41
N HIS A 72 17.79 22.23 17.28
CA HIS A 72 16.35 22.07 17.21
C HIS A 72 15.93 20.73 17.81
N VAL A 73 14.99 20.78 18.74
CA VAL A 73 14.45 19.63 19.46
C VAL A 73 12.93 19.60 19.28
N THR A 74 12.40 18.46 18.87
CA THR A 74 10.96 18.20 18.92
C THR A 74 10.66 17.39 20.18
N LEU A 75 9.84 17.94 21.06
CA LEU A 75 9.30 17.23 22.21
C LEU A 75 7.93 16.67 21.84
N ALA A 76 7.69 15.39 22.12
CA ALA A 76 6.45 14.74 21.74
C ALA A 76 5.92 13.85 22.86
N LYS A 77 4.63 14.00 23.15
CA LYS A 77 3.92 13.17 24.12
C LYS A 77 2.58 12.72 23.55
N LEU A 78 2.25 11.46 23.79
CA LEU A 78 0.90 10.96 23.55
C LEU A 78 0.06 11.15 24.81
N LEU A 79 -1.00 11.96 24.69
CA LEU A 79 -2.12 12.03 25.64
C LEU A 79 -3.35 11.39 24.97
N ALA A 80 -4.54 11.98 25.05
CA ALA A 80 -5.67 11.62 24.18
C ALA A 80 -5.36 11.94 22.69
N LYS A 81 -4.65 13.04 22.46
CA LYS A 81 -4.10 13.47 21.17
C LYS A 81 -2.58 13.53 21.26
N TYR A 82 -1.90 13.46 20.12
CA TYR A 82 -0.46 13.64 20.06
C TYR A 82 -0.15 15.13 20.19
N VAL A 83 0.64 15.50 21.19
CA VAL A 83 1.10 16.87 21.41
C VAL A 83 2.57 16.93 21.04
N GLU A 84 2.93 17.89 20.20
CA GLU A 84 4.30 18.17 19.81
C GLU A 84 4.66 19.62 20.13
N LEU A 85 5.88 19.82 20.62
CA LEU A 85 6.49 21.12 20.82
C LEU A 85 7.73 21.20 19.95
N SER A 86 7.80 22.28 19.17
CA SER A 86 9.00 22.64 18.43
C SER A 86 9.83 23.57 19.30
N CYS A 87 11.07 23.18 19.55
CA CYS A 87 11.92 23.84 20.52
C CYS A 87 13.34 24.04 20.02
N GLU A 88 14.04 25.00 20.61
CA GLU A 88 15.48 25.21 20.43
C GLU A 88 16.17 25.25 21.79
N VAL A 89 17.32 24.58 21.92
CA VAL A 89 18.09 24.56 23.17
C VAL A 89 18.85 25.88 23.31
N ILE A 90 18.45 26.70 24.28
CA ILE A 90 19.01 28.05 24.46
C ILE A 90 20.04 28.14 25.59
N ASP A 91 20.01 27.22 26.55
CA ASP A 91 20.93 27.25 27.69
C ASP A 91 21.04 25.87 28.37
N GLU A 92 22.16 25.63 29.04
CA GLU A 92 22.44 24.43 29.84
C GLU A 92 22.72 24.81 31.30
N LYS A 93 22.11 24.06 32.21
CA LYS A 93 22.24 24.23 33.66
C LYS A 93 22.81 22.97 34.32
N PRO A 94 23.37 23.09 35.54
CA PRO A 94 23.77 21.93 36.32
C PRO A 94 22.64 20.90 36.48
N ASN A 95 23.01 19.63 36.73
CA ASN A 95 22.08 18.50 36.90
C ASN A 95 21.33 18.08 35.62
N ASN A 96 22.00 18.17 34.46
CA ASN A 96 21.46 17.76 33.16
C ASN A 96 20.15 18.49 32.79
N GLN A 97 20.08 19.76 33.16
CA GLN A 97 18.92 20.62 32.94
C GLN A 97 19.17 21.54 31.76
N PHE A 98 18.18 21.73 30.91
CA PHE A 98 18.28 22.56 29.73
C PHE A 98 17.11 23.53 29.68
N ILE A 99 17.39 24.78 29.29
CA ILE A 99 16.34 25.73 28.94
C ILE A 99 16.10 25.62 27.43
N LEU A 100 14.84 25.42 27.05
CA LEU A 100 14.44 25.41 25.66
C LEU A 100 13.49 26.58 25.39
N SER A 101 13.67 27.25 24.25
CA SER A 101 12.64 28.11 23.69
C SER A 101 11.57 27.25 23.02
N VAL A 102 10.30 27.63 23.12
CA VAL A 102 9.17 26.95 22.48
C VAL A 102 8.66 27.84 21.36
N SER A 103 8.92 27.45 20.11
CA SER A 103 8.46 28.19 18.94
C SER A 103 7.03 27.83 18.57
N GLU A 104 6.69 26.54 18.64
CA GLU A 104 5.37 26.03 18.24
C GLU A 104 4.86 24.94 19.19
N ILE A 105 3.53 24.91 19.38
CA ILE A 105 2.82 23.76 19.96
C ILE A 105 1.77 23.32 18.97
N SER A 106 1.78 22.05 18.59
CA SER A 106 0.80 21.47 17.68
C SER A 106 0.16 20.23 18.29
N ILE A 107 -1.15 20.10 18.12
CA ILE A 107 -1.94 18.96 18.58
C ILE A 107 -2.49 18.21 17.37
N ALA A 108 -2.35 16.90 17.34
CA ALA A 108 -2.95 16.10 16.27
C ALA A 108 -4.48 16.29 16.22
N SER A 109 -5.03 16.56 15.03
CA SER A 109 -6.46 16.86 14.87
C SER A 109 -7.36 15.69 15.26
N LYS A 110 -6.88 14.46 15.07
CA LYS A 110 -7.57 13.22 15.45
C LYS A 110 -6.99 12.61 16.72
N GLU A 111 -7.87 12.14 17.60
CA GLU A 111 -7.50 11.32 18.76
C GLU A 111 -6.89 10.00 18.31
N ARG A 112 -6.04 9.43 19.16
CA ARG A 112 -5.60 8.05 18.97
C ARG A 112 -6.74 7.14 19.42
N SER A 113 -7.67 6.85 18.52
CA SER A 113 -8.86 6.06 18.84
C SER A 113 -8.58 4.59 19.17
N LEU A 114 -7.40 4.06 18.79
CA LEU A 114 -7.10 2.63 18.91
C LEU A 114 -5.98 2.34 19.92
N ASN A 115 -6.37 1.69 21.02
CA ASN A 115 -5.45 1.20 22.05
C ASN A 115 -4.47 0.19 21.46
N ARG A 116 -3.19 0.31 21.86
CA ARG A 116 -2.14 -0.62 21.46
C ARG A 116 -1.64 -1.40 22.65
N ILE A 117 -1.33 -2.66 22.41
CA ILE A 117 -0.70 -3.56 23.36
C ILE A 117 0.62 -4.09 22.79
N VAL A 118 1.54 -4.41 23.69
CA VAL A 118 2.70 -5.23 23.37
C VAL A 118 2.28 -6.67 23.62
N PRO A 119 2.12 -7.51 22.57
CA PRO A 119 1.74 -8.90 22.79
C PRO A 119 2.86 -9.63 23.57
N PRO A 120 2.53 -10.57 24.46
CA PRO A 120 3.55 -11.38 25.13
C PRO A 120 4.43 -12.13 24.11
N GLU A 121 5.68 -12.39 24.46
CA GLU A 121 6.62 -13.01 23.54
C GLU A 121 6.12 -14.36 23.01
N GLY A 122 6.24 -14.58 21.70
CA GLY A 122 5.81 -15.82 21.05
C GLY A 122 4.27 -16.02 20.98
N THR A 123 3.45 -15.02 21.33
CA THR A 123 1.98 -15.13 21.22
C THR A 123 1.44 -14.67 19.88
N VAL A 124 2.07 -13.67 19.26
CA VAL A 124 1.66 -13.13 17.96
C VAL A 124 2.88 -12.80 17.11
N TRP A 125 2.87 -13.23 15.86
CA TRP A 125 3.91 -12.91 14.87
C TRP A 125 3.29 -12.78 13.48
N ILE A 126 4.01 -12.16 12.56
CA ILE A 126 3.67 -12.22 11.13
C ILE A 126 4.59 -13.18 10.40
N THR A 127 4.12 -13.77 9.32
CA THR A 127 4.89 -14.65 8.44
C THR A 127 4.35 -14.58 7.02
N ASN A 128 4.93 -15.36 6.09
CA ASN A 128 4.53 -15.43 4.69
C ASN A 128 4.38 -14.04 4.06
N ILE A 129 5.36 -13.16 4.29
CA ILE A 129 5.38 -11.83 3.68
C ILE A 129 5.50 -12.00 2.17
N ARG A 130 4.51 -11.48 1.44
CA ARG A 130 4.42 -11.48 -0.02
C ARG A 130 4.48 -10.06 -0.53
N THR A 131 5.42 -9.81 -1.43
CA THR A 131 5.61 -8.47 -1.98
C THR A 131 6.25 -8.50 -3.38
N SER A 132 5.96 -7.50 -4.23
CA SER A 132 6.35 -7.49 -5.65
C SER A 132 7.82 -7.14 -5.91
N LYS A 133 8.64 -7.99 -6.53
CA LYS A 133 10.03 -7.69 -6.94
C LYS A 133 10.15 -6.37 -7.71
N THR A 134 9.17 -6.09 -8.57
CA THR A 134 9.12 -4.87 -9.38
C THR A 134 7.69 -4.33 -9.41
N THR A 135 7.56 -3.01 -9.37
CA THR A 135 6.27 -2.33 -9.61
C THR A 135 5.91 -2.45 -11.08
N ILE A 136 4.70 -2.95 -11.35
CA ILE A 136 4.14 -3.05 -12.71
C ILE A 136 3.05 -2.00 -12.82
N ASP A 137 3.09 -1.17 -13.86
CA ASP A 137 2.12 -0.10 -14.13
C ASP A 137 1.86 -0.07 -15.65
N ALA A 138 0.64 0.28 -16.05
CA ALA A 138 0.21 0.39 -17.44
C ALA A 138 0.85 1.57 -18.20
N ASN A 139 1.47 2.50 -17.47
CA ASN A 139 2.14 3.69 -18.03
C ASN A 139 3.67 3.60 -17.99
N LEU A 140 4.24 2.55 -17.39
CA LEU A 140 5.69 2.42 -17.32
C LEU A 140 6.25 2.03 -18.68
N PHE A 141 7.15 2.87 -19.21
CA PHE A 141 7.94 2.58 -20.41
C PHE A 141 8.76 1.28 -20.31
N ASN A 142 9.03 0.80 -19.08
CA ASN A 142 9.81 -0.41 -18.82
C ASN A 142 8.92 -1.52 -18.24
N ILE A 143 8.37 -2.35 -19.13
CA ILE A 143 7.70 -3.59 -18.76
C ILE A 143 8.74 -4.66 -18.42
N PRO A 144 8.64 -5.34 -17.26
CA PRO A 144 9.64 -6.32 -16.85
C PRO A 144 9.86 -7.42 -17.89
N THR A 145 11.11 -7.89 -18.03
CA THR A 145 11.48 -8.96 -18.96
C THR A 145 10.66 -10.23 -18.73
N SER A 146 10.31 -10.55 -17.48
CA SER A 146 9.47 -11.70 -17.15
C SER A 146 8.09 -11.64 -17.79
N VAL A 147 7.51 -10.44 -17.94
CA VAL A 147 6.23 -10.24 -18.65
C VAL A 147 6.41 -10.52 -20.14
N LYS A 148 7.45 -9.93 -20.75
CA LYS A 148 7.72 -10.08 -22.20
C LYS A 148 8.00 -11.54 -22.59
N VAL A 149 8.81 -12.24 -21.80
CA VAL A 149 9.10 -13.68 -22.01
C VAL A 149 7.82 -14.50 -21.90
N ASN A 150 6.99 -14.23 -20.89
CA ASN A 150 5.73 -14.93 -20.71
C ASN A 150 4.76 -14.68 -21.88
N PHE A 151 4.66 -13.44 -22.38
CA PHE A 151 3.85 -13.12 -23.56
C PHE A 151 4.33 -13.89 -24.80
N ALA A 152 5.64 -13.95 -25.04
CA ALA A 152 6.21 -14.69 -26.17
C ALA A 152 5.95 -16.21 -26.09
N ASP A 153 5.99 -16.81 -24.90
CA ASP A 153 5.65 -18.22 -24.68
C ASP A 153 4.21 -18.52 -25.11
N TYR A 154 3.26 -17.69 -24.66
CA TYR A 154 1.84 -17.87 -24.97
C TYR A 154 1.51 -17.52 -26.42
N GLU A 155 2.17 -16.52 -27.02
CA GLU A 155 2.06 -16.25 -28.45
C GLU A 155 2.45 -17.50 -29.25
N THR A 156 3.60 -18.10 -28.93
CA THR A 156 4.09 -19.32 -29.61
C THR A 156 3.11 -20.49 -29.46
N LYS A 157 2.51 -20.66 -28.28
CA LYS A 157 1.52 -21.73 -27.99
C LYS A 157 0.24 -21.57 -28.81
N LEU A 158 -0.21 -20.35 -29.06
CA LEU A 158 -1.47 -20.06 -29.72
C LEU A 158 -1.34 -19.78 -31.22
N LYS A 159 -0.13 -19.51 -31.72
CA LYS A 159 0.12 -19.05 -33.09
C LYS A 159 -0.44 -19.96 -34.17
N SER A 160 -0.47 -21.27 -33.96
CA SER A 160 -0.98 -22.24 -34.95
C SER A 160 -2.51 -22.22 -35.10
N LYS A 161 -3.24 -21.56 -34.20
CA LYS A 161 -4.71 -21.53 -34.21
C LYS A 161 -5.29 -20.37 -35.05
N TYR A 162 -4.51 -19.34 -35.35
CA TYR A 162 -4.98 -18.11 -35.99
C TYR A 162 -4.06 -17.72 -37.15
N ASP A 163 -4.63 -17.10 -38.19
CA ASP A 163 -3.83 -16.59 -39.32
C ASP A 163 -2.89 -15.45 -38.90
N PHE A 164 -3.34 -14.67 -37.91
CA PHE A 164 -2.52 -13.68 -37.22
C PHE A 164 -2.79 -13.78 -35.72
N LEU A 165 -1.71 -13.83 -34.95
CA LEU A 165 -1.75 -13.75 -33.50
C LEU A 165 -0.59 -12.88 -33.02
N LYS A 166 -0.89 -11.97 -32.10
CA LYS A 166 0.11 -11.19 -31.39
C LYS A 166 -0.25 -11.08 -29.91
N VAL A 167 0.72 -11.36 -29.03
CA VAL A 167 0.59 -11.11 -27.59
C VAL A 167 1.62 -10.06 -27.22
N ASP A 168 1.15 -8.87 -26.88
CA ASP A 168 2.05 -7.74 -26.68
C ASP A 168 1.50 -6.77 -25.64
N VAL A 169 2.36 -5.84 -25.25
CA VAL A 169 2.06 -4.82 -24.27
C VAL A 169 1.28 -3.67 -24.91
N PHE A 170 0.44 -2.99 -24.14
CA PHE A 170 -0.26 -1.81 -24.63
C PHE A 170 0.75 -0.66 -24.85
N GLY A 171 1.03 -0.33 -26.10
CA GLY A 171 1.71 0.90 -26.51
C GLY A 171 0.73 1.95 -27.04
N THR A 172 1.24 2.98 -27.71
CA THR A 172 0.44 3.88 -28.56
C THR A 172 0.13 3.17 -29.88
N ILE A 173 -0.87 2.31 -29.88
CA ILE A 173 -1.15 1.40 -31.00
C ILE A 173 -2.62 1.53 -31.37
N GLY A 174 -3.02 2.65 -31.97
CA GLY A 174 -4.32 2.81 -32.64
C GLY A 174 -5.59 2.70 -31.76
N ASP A 175 -6.69 3.19 -32.32
CA ASP A 175 -7.91 3.49 -31.56
C ASP A 175 -8.55 2.26 -30.90
N LYS A 176 -8.48 1.08 -31.53
CA LYS A 176 -9.07 -0.16 -30.99
C LYS A 176 -8.36 -0.65 -29.72
N PHE A 177 -7.03 -0.58 -29.68
CA PHE A 177 -6.27 -1.05 -28.52
C PHE A 177 -6.37 -0.07 -27.37
N ASP A 178 -6.43 1.23 -27.64
CA ASP A 178 -6.69 2.25 -26.64
C ASP A 178 -8.09 2.10 -26.03
N LEU A 179 -9.09 1.77 -26.86
CA LEU A 179 -10.44 1.45 -26.40
C LEU A 179 -10.45 0.22 -25.48
N VAL A 180 -9.80 -0.87 -25.88
CA VAL A 180 -9.67 -2.10 -25.05
C VAL A 180 -8.91 -1.80 -23.75
N LYS A 181 -7.82 -1.03 -23.79
CA LYS A 181 -7.05 -0.63 -22.61
C LYS A 181 -7.89 0.19 -21.63
N LYS A 182 -8.66 1.16 -22.14
CA LYS A 182 -9.50 2.08 -21.36
C LYS A 182 -10.69 1.36 -20.73
N THR A 183 -11.41 0.57 -21.52
CA THR A 183 -12.62 -0.14 -21.07
C THR A 183 -12.31 -1.40 -20.28
N ARG A 184 -11.15 -2.01 -20.51
CA ARG A 184 -10.74 -3.33 -19.96
C ARG A 184 -11.67 -4.47 -20.39
N LYS A 185 -12.42 -4.27 -21.47
CA LYS A 185 -13.36 -5.22 -22.04
C LYS A 185 -12.80 -5.85 -23.31
N ILE A 186 -13.36 -6.99 -23.71
CA ILE A 186 -12.97 -7.74 -24.90
C ILE A 186 -13.60 -7.08 -26.13
N LEU A 187 -12.80 -6.82 -27.17
CA LEU A 187 -13.32 -6.54 -28.51
C LEU A 187 -13.45 -7.85 -29.26
N TYR A 188 -14.65 -8.24 -29.64
CA TYR A 188 -14.92 -9.50 -30.33
C TYR A 188 -15.83 -9.25 -31.53
N ILE A 189 -15.32 -9.52 -32.73
CA ILE A 189 -16.05 -9.41 -33.99
C ILE A 189 -16.00 -10.79 -34.66
N SER A 190 -17.07 -11.57 -34.46
CA SER A 190 -17.15 -12.96 -34.95
C SER A 190 -17.08 -13.06 -36.48
N ASN A 191 -17.66 -12.08 -37.18
CA ASN A 191 -17.58 -11.93 -38.62
C ASN A 191 -17.61 -10.44 -39.02
N THR A 192 -16.50 -9.92 -39.51
CA THR A 192 -16.35 -8.51 -39.89
C THR A 192 -17.26 -8.07 -41.02
N GLN A 193 -17.86 -9.01 -41.76
CA GLN A 193 -18.76 -8.76 -42.89
C GLN A 193 -20.24 -8.77 -42.49
N LYS A 194 -20.55 -8.93 -41.19
CA LYS A 194 -21.91 -8.89 -40.65
C LYS A 194 -22.00 -7.74 -39.65
N GLU A 195 -22.94 -6.83 -39.86
CA GLU A 195 -23.14 -5.66 -38.99
C GLU A 195 -23.46 -6.03 -37.54
N GLN A 196 -24.31 -7.03 -37.34
CA GLN A 196 -24.65 -7.56 -36.00
C GLN A 196 -23.44 -8.07 -35.20
N SER A 197 -22.31 -8.41 -35.85
CA SER A 197 -21.10 -8.88 -35.17
C SER A 197 -20.29 -7.75 -34.52
N TYR A 198 -20.69 -6.48 -34.70
CA TYR A 198 -20.06 -5.32 -34.07
C TYR A 198 -20.70 -4.96 -32.72
N ALA A 199 -21.88 -5.50 -32.43
CA ALA A 199 -22.52 -5.36 -31.13
C ALA A 199 -21.83 -6.24 -30.07
N ALA A 200 -21.93 -5.82 -28.80
CA ALA A 200 -21.34 -6.60 -27.71
C ALA A 200 -22.04 -7.96 -27.54
N TYR A 201 -21.26 -9.03 -27.34
CA TYR A 201 -21.83 -10.34 -26.96
C TYR A 201 -22.57 -10.27 -25.62
N ASN A 202 -22.02 -9.53 -24.66
CA ASN A 202 -22.71 -9.07 -23.46
C ASN A 202 -22.14 -7.70 -23.02
N GLN A 203 -22.94 -6.91 -22.30
CA GLN A 203 -22.54 -5.54 -21.94
C GLN A 203 -21.48 -5.45 -20.84
N GLU A 204 -21.23 -6.52 -20.08
CA GLU A 204 -20.32 -6.51 -18.93
C GLU A 204 -18.86 -6.70 -19.35
N ASP A 205 -18.59 -7.76 -20.12
CA ASP A 205 -17.25 -8.20 -20.49
C ASP A 205 -16.81 -7.74 -21.89
N PHE A 206 -17.76 -7.37 -22.76
CA PHE A 206 -17.49 -7.08 -24.17
C PHE A 206 -17.78 -5.62 -24.53
N ILE A 207 -17.01 -5.13 -25.50
CA ILE A 207 -17.18 -3.80 -26.08
C ILE A 207 -18.29 -3.86 -27.12
N ASP A 208 -19.21 -2.89 -27.05
CA ASP A 208 -20.16 -2.63 -28.13
C ASP A 208 -19.47 -1.73 -29.16
N TYR A 209 -18.87 -2.35 -30.17
CA TYR A 209 -18.05 -1.61 -31.11
C TYR A 209 -18.86 -0.77 -32.09
N ALA A 210 -20.10 -1.19 -32.39
CA ALA A 210 -21.03 -0.38 -33.17
C ALA A 210 -21.33 0.95 -32.46
N ALA A 211 -21.63 0.90 -31.16
CA ALA A 211 -21.89 2.11 -30.37
C ALA A 211 -20.66 3.04 -30.25
N GLU A 212 -19.45 2.47 -30.22
CA GLU A 212 -18.20 3.25 -30.13
C GLU A 212 -17.80 3.88 -31.48
N LEU A 213 -18.24 3.33 -32.60
CA LEU A 213 -18.01 3.89 -33.93
C LEU A 213 -18.91 5.11 -34.21
N GLY A 214 -20.13 5.12 -33.67
CA GLY A 214 -21.06 6.25 -33.79
C GLY A 214 -22.37 5.85 -34.47
N ASP A 215 -22.40 5.85 -35.80
CA ASP A 215 -23.58 5.54 -36.61
C ASP A 215 -23.39 4.33 -37.55
N GLU A 216 -24.48 3.92 -38.22
CA GLU A 216 -24.48 2.78 -39.15
C GLU A 216 -23.55 3.00 -40.37
N GLU A 217 -23.34 4.26 -40.80
CA GLU A 217 -22.46 4.56 -41.94
C GLU A 217 -20.99 4.27 -41.57
N ASP A 218 -20.59 4.60 -40.35
CA ASP A 218 -19.24 4.32 -39.84
C ASP A 218 -19.00 2.83 -39.62
N VAL A 219 -20.02 2.07 -39.19
CA VAL A 219 -19.96 0.60 -39.17
C VAL A 219 -19.77 0.05 -40.58
N HIS A 220 -20.51 0.56 -41.58
CA HIS A 220 -20.38 0.13 -42.97
C HIS A 220 -18.98 0.42 -43.55
N LYS A 221 -18.41 1.61 -43.28
CA LYS A 221 -17.02 1.94 -43.64
C LYS A 221 -16.05 0.91 -43.06
N ARG A 222 -16.24 0.52 -41.79
CA ARG A 222 -15.39 -0.46 -41.12
C ARG A 222 -15.50 -1.86 -41.73
N ILE A 223 -16.70 -2.27 -42.15
CA ILE A 223 -16.92 -3.53 -42.88
C ILE A 223 -16.10 -3.55 -44.18
N ILE A 224 -16.13 -2.46 -44.95
CA ILE A 224 -15.36 -2.31 -46.20
C ILE A 224 -13.84 -2.35 -45.91
N GLU A 225 -13.37 -1.67 -44.86
CA GLU A 225 -11.96 -1.70 -44.46
C GLU A 225 -11.48 -3.12 -44.15
N TYR A 226 -12.24 -3.90 -43.36
CA TYR A 226 -11.89 -5.29 -43.07
C TYR A 226 -11.92 -6.18 -44.32
N ALA A 227 -12.86 -5.94 -45.24
CA ALA A 227 -12.93 -6.66 -46.51
C ALA A 227 -11.66 -6.44 -47.34
N ASN A 228 -11.22 -5.17 -47.45
CA ASN A 228 -9.99 -4.80 -48.14
C ASN A 228 -8.74 -5.42 -47.50
N GLN A 229 -8.71 -5.51 -46.16
CA GLN A 229 -7.64 -6.15 -45.41
C GLN A 229 -7.72 -7.68 -45.40
N LYS A 230 -8.79 -8.27 -45.97
CA LYS A 230 -9.08 -9.72 -46.00
C LYS A 230 -9.15 -10.34 -44.60
N ILE A 231 -9.71 -9.60 -43.64
CA ILE A 231 -9.93 -10.08 -42.26
C ILE A 231 -11.38 -10.52 -42.15
N LYS A 232 -11.61 -11.79 -41.82
CA LYS A 232 -12.93 -12.40 -41.62
C LYS A 232 -13.44 -12.24 -40.20
N SER A 233 -12.56 -12.32 -39.21
CA SER A 233 -12.89 -12.21 -37.79
C SER A 233 -11.72 -11.61 -37.02
N GLU A 234 -12.03 -10.92 -35.92
CA GLU A 234 -11.04 -10.28 -35.06
C GLU A 234 -11.42 -10.41 -33.59
N LEU A 235 -10.41 -10.61 -32.75
CA LEU A 235 -10.52 -10.66 -31.31
C LEU A 235 -9.36 -9.91 -30.66
N ILE A 236 -9.66 -9.03 -29.70
CA ILE A 236 -8.68 -8.38 -28.83
C ILE A 236 -9.09 -8.62 -27.37
N VAL A 237 -8.31 -9.42 -26.64
CA VAL A 237 -8.53 -9.73 -25.24
C VAL A 237 -7.52 -8.98 -24.38
N PRO A 238 -7.94 -8.14 -23.41
CA PRO A 238 -7.01 -7.47 -22.52
C PRO A 238 -6.38 -8.45 -21.53
N VAL A 239 -5.07 -8.29 -21.29
CA VAL A 239 -4.33 -8.94 -20.22
C VAL A 239 -4.27 -7.99 -19.02
N ILE A 240 -5.01 -8.31 -17.97
CA ILE A 240 -5.20 -7.45 -16.80
C ILE A 240 -4.44 -8.04 -15.62
N TYR A 241 -3.35 -7.39 -15.22
CA TYR A 241 -2.58 -7.75 -14.05
C TYR A 241 -3.24 -7.22 -12.78
N LEU A 242 -3.56 -8.10 -11.84
CA LEU A 242 -3.95 -7.73 -10.47
C LEU A 242 -2.70 -7.65 -9.59
N SER A 243 -2.40 -6.45 -9.13
CA SER A 243 -1.31 -6.22 -8.17
C SER A 243 -1.64 -6.80 -6.79
N HIS A 244 -0.63 -6.90 -5.93
CA HIS A 244 -0.83 -7.26 -4.51
C HIS A 244 -1.65 -6.23 -3.73
N GLU A 245 -1.88 -5.04 -4.30
CA GLU A 245 -2.71 -3.96 -3.74
C GLU A 245 -4.13 -3.97 -4.34
N GLU A 246 -4.53 -5.06 -5.01
CA GLU A 246 -5.82 -5.23 -5.71
C GLU A 246 -6.09 -4.23 -6.84
N GLN A 247 -5.08 -3.46 -7.24
CA GLN A 247 -5.18 -2.62 -8.43
C GLN A 247 -5.15 -3.49 -9.70
N ALA A 248 -6.20 -3.36 -10.52
CA ALA A 248 -6.29 -3.93 -11.86
C ALA A 248 -5.57 -3.03 -12.87
N ILE A 249 -4.55 -3.57 -13.53
CA ILE A 249 -3.62 -2.85 -14.40
C ILE A 249 -3.65 -3.51 -15.78
N PRO A 250 -4.15 -2.84 -16.84
CA PRO A 250 -4.12 -3.38 -18.20
C PRO A 250 -2.68 -3.32 -18.74
N ILE A 251 -1.99 -4.46 -18.76
CA ILE A 251 -0.56 -4.53 -19.11
C ILE A 251 -0.31 -4.89 -20.57
N GLY A 252 -1.28 -5.52 -21.23
CA GLY A 252 -1.15 -5.95 -22.62
C GLY A 252 -2.42 -6.54 -23.19
N PHE A 253 -2.31 -7.16 -24.35
CA PHE A 253 -3.42 -7.74 -25.08
C PHE A 253 -3.01 -9.03 -25.80
N VAL A 254 -4.00 -9.85 -26.10
CA VAL A 254 -3.94 -10.92 -27.11
C VAL A 254 -4.77 -10.46 -28.28
N HIS A 255 -4.16 -10.31 -29.46
CA HIS A 255 -4.82 -9.93 -30.70
C HIS A 255 -4.79 -11.10 -31.67
N ALA A 256 -5.97 -11.58 -32.06
CA ALA A 256 -6.14 -12.68 -32.99
C ALA A 256 -7.00 -12.26 -34.18
N GLN A 257 -6.66 -12.71 -35.38
CA GLN A 257 -7.45 -12.52 -36.59
C GLN A 257 -7.42 -13.78 -37.45
N ASN A 258 -8.52 -14.02 -38.17
CA ASN A 258 -8.58 -15.02 -39.23
C ASN A 258 -9.03 -14.39 -40.54
N ARG A 259 -8.59 -14.96 -41.67
CA ARG A 259 -8.91 -14.52 -43.04
C ARG A 259 -10.04 -15.32 -43.67
N SER A 260 -10.25 -16.56 -43.23
CA SER A 260 -11.20 -17.50 -43.85
C SER A 260 -12.32 -17.97 -42.92
N ARG A 261 -12.11 -17.96 -41.61
CA ARG A 261 -13.06 -18.51 -40.62
C ARG A 261 -13.56 -17.45 -39.63
N GLU A 262 -14.74 -17.69 -39.09
CA GLU A 262 -15.24 -16.96 -37.91
C GLU A 262 -14.48 -17.45 -36.66
N ILE A 263 -14.39 -16.59 -35.63
CA ILE A 263 -13.95 -16.99 -34.28
C ILE A 263 -15.20 -17.31 -33.50
N ASP A 264 -15.25 -18.46 -32.83
CA ASP A 264 -16.36 -18.84 -31.97
C ASP A 264 -16.19 -18.31 -30.53
N ILE A 265 -17.29 -18.13 -29.81
CA ILE A 265 -17.29 -17.65 -28.42
C ILE A 265 -16.52 -18.61 -27.49
N LEU A 266 -16.50 -19.92 -27.78
CA LEU A 266 -15.72 -20.87 -26.99
C LEU A 266 -14.21 -20.61 -27.10
N GLU A 267 -13.73 -20.21 -28.29
CA GLU A 267 -12.33 -19.79 -28.48
C GLU A 267 -12.01 -18.51 -27.72
N VAL A 268 -12.96 -17.57 -27.68
CA VAL A 268 -12.82 -16.33 -26.88
C VAL A 268 -12.65 -16.67 -25.40
N MET A 269 -13.46 -17.58 -24.88
CA MET A 269 -13.37 -18.02 -23.49
C MET A 269 -12.06 -18.77 -23.20
N GLU A 270 -11.59 -19.59 -24.14
CA GLU A 270 -10.27 -20.24 -24.02
C GLU A 270 -9.15 -19.20 -23.89
N ILE A 271 -9.14 -18.18 -24.75
CA ILE A 271 -8.15 -17.10 -24.67
C ILE A 271 -8.29 -16.33 -23.35
N LYS A 272 -9.52 -16.02 -22.91
CA LYS A 272 -9.77 -15.37 -21.61
C LYS A 272 -9.20 -16.19 -20.44
N THR A 273 -9.36 -17.51 -20.46
CA THR A 273 -8.75 -18.39 -19.45
C THR A 273 -7.23 -18.35 -19.50
N LEU A 274 -6.64 -18.38 -20.70
CA LEU A 274 -5.19 -18.32 -20.88
C LEU A 274 -4.59 -16.99 -20.41
N THR A 275 -5.30 -15.86 -20.57
CA THR A 275 -4.81 -14.58 -20.03
C THR A 275 -4.79 -14.56 -18.50
N PHE A 276 -5.73 -15.25 -17.82
CA PHE A 276 -5.66 -15.43 -16.37
C PHE A 276 -4.45 -16.26 -15.94
N GLU A 277 -4.20 -17.40 -16.60
CA GLU A 277 -3.02 -18.22 -16.32
C GLU A 277 -1.71 -17.43 -16.54
N MET A 278 -1.64 -16.67 -17.63
CA MET A 278 -0.50 -15.81 -17.96
C MET A 278 -0.23 -14.79 -16.84
N VAL A 279 -1.29 -14.13 -16.35
CA VAL A 279 -1.21 -13.16 -15.25
C VAL A 279 -0.77 -13.81 -13.95
N ASP A 280 -1.28 -15.01 -13.62
CA ASP A 280 -0.88 -15.74 -12.43
C ASP A 280 0.61 -16.10 -12.45
N ARG A 281 1.12 -16.55 -13.61
CA ARG A 281 2.55 -16.84 -13.81
C ARG A 281 3.41 -15.58 -13.72
N ILE A 282 2.95 -14.44 -14.26
CA ILE A 282 3.61 -13.14 -14.08
C ILE A 282 3.68 -12.79 -12.60
N ARG A 283 2.55 -12.87 -11.88
CA ARG A 283 2.46 -12.55 -10.45
C ARG A 283 3.40 -13.42 -9.64
N GLU A 284 3.43 -14.72 -9.90
CA GLU A 284 4.32 -15.66 -9.21
C GLU A 284 5.80 -15.30 -9.45
N SER A 285 6.18 -15.07 -10.71
CA SER A 285 7.56 -14.67 -11.06
C SER A 285 7.98 -13.36 -10.39
N ASN A 286 7.03 -12.43 -10.22
CA ASN A 286 7.22 -11.12 -9.61
C ASN A 286 7.03 -11.13 -8.08
N THR A 287 6.76 -12.26 -7.44
CA THR A 287 6.55 -12.30 -5.98
C THR A 287 7.83 -12.68 -5.25
N ILE A 288 8.17 -11.90 -4.22
CA ILE A 288 9.11 -12.28 -3.16
C ILE A 288 8.26 -12.87 -2.03
N LEU A 289 8.59 -14.08 -1.60
CA LEU A 289 7.94 -14.76 -0.48
C LEU A 289 8.97 -15.01 0.62
N VAL A 290 8.77 -14.38 1.77
CA VAL A 290 9.57 -14.61 2.98
C VAL A 290 8.72 -15.36 4.01
N LYS A 291 9.12 -16.60 4.31
CA LYS A 291 8.38 -17.51 5.20
C LYS A 291 8.82 -17.44 6.67
N GLU A 292 9.79 -16.58 6.98
CA GLU A 292 10.26 -16.39 8.35
C GLU A 292 9.17 -15.81 9.26
N ARG A 293 9.39 -15.94 10.57
CA ARG A 293 8.51 -15.38 11.59
C ARG A 293 9.08 -14.07 12.09
N PHE A 294 8.29 -13.01 12.01
CA PHE A 294 8.68 -11.69 12.47
C PHE A 294 7.84 -11.26 13.68
N PRO A 295 8.47 -10.90 14.80
CA PRO A 295 7.75 -10.56 16.02
C PRO A 295 7.03 -9.22 15.88
N ILE A 296 5.82 -9.16 16.46
CA ILE A 296 5.04 -7.92 16.57
C ILE A 296 5.48 -7.15 17.81
N VAL A 297 5.89 -5.91 17.62
CA VAL A 297 6.31 -4.97 18.67
C VAL A 297 5.12 -4.37 19.39
N ASN A 298 4.06 -4.02 18.65
CA ASN A 298 2.77 -3.66 19.21
C ASN A 298 1.64 -3.81 18.19
N ILE A 299 0.41 -3.99 18.68
CA ILE A 299 -0.78 -4.25 17.86
C ILE A 299 -1.99 -3.48 18.38
N SER A 300 -2.87 -3.04 17.47
CA SER A 300 -4.22 -2.54 17.73
C SER A 300 -5.20 -3.10 16.71
N THR A 301 -6.50 -2.87 16.92
CA THR A 301 -7.58 -3.27 15.98
C THR A 301 -7.49 -2.66 14.59
N GLY A 302 -6.60 -1.68 14.36
CA GLY A 302 -6.41 -1.03 13.05
C GLY A 302 -5.01 -1.17 12.46
N GLY A 303 -4.07 -1.81 13.16
CA GLY A 303 -2.72 -1.96 12.62
C GLY A 303 -1.73 -2.52 13.63
N LEU A 304 -0.51 -2.72 13.18
CA LEU A 304 0.55 -3.32 13.99
C LEU A 304 1.91 -2.72 13.65
N LYS A 305 2.86 -2.89 14.56
CA LYS A 305 4.27 -2.58 14.35
C LYS A 305 5.04 -3.88 14.44
N VAL A 306 5.85 -4.19 13.43
CA VAL A 306 6.65 -5.43 13.35
C VAL A 306 8.15 -5.10 13.34
N LYS A 307 8.95 -5.96 13.96
CA LYS A 307 10.42 -5.94 13.81
C LYS A 307 10.79 -6.98 12.74
N ILE A 308 11.39 -6.53 11.65
CA ILE A 308 11.81 -7.35 10.51
C ILE A 308 13.32 -7.24 10.39
N ASN A 309 13.99 -8.38 10.27
CA ASN A 309 15.41 -8.44 9.96
C ASN A 309 15.60 -9.45 8.83
N HIS A 310 15.47 -8.97 7.59
CA HIS A 310 15.66 -9.82 6.42
C HIS A 310 16.29 -9.02 5.27
N PRO A 311 17.42 -9.47 4.69
CA PRO A 311 18.17 -8.70 3.70
C PRO A 311 17.32 -8.32 2.48
N ASP A 312 16.54 -9.28 1.95
CA ASP A 312 15.69 -9.05 0.77
C ASP A 312 14.58 -8.02 1.01
N LEU A 313 14.13 -7.85 2.25
CA LEU A 313 13.05 -6.92 2.58
C LEU A 313 13.57 -5.52 2.94
N ASN A 314 14.84 -5.43 3.35
CA ASN A 314 15.42 -4.21 3.93
C ASN A 314 15.51 -3.03 2.96
N GLN A 315 15.69 -3.29 1.66
CA GLN A 315 15.71 -2.25 0.63
C GLN A 315 14.32 -1.95 0.06
N ASP A 316 13.41 -2.92 0.15
CA ASP A 316 12.15 -2.95 -0.56
C ASP A 316 11.03 -2.18 0.16
N PHE A 317 10.96 -2.29 1.48
CA PHE A 317 9.89 -1.64 2.26
C PHE A 317 9.97 -0.11 2.26
N ILE A 318 11.14 0.46 1.97
CA ILE A 318 11.28 1.90 1.84
C ILE A 318 10.50 2.44 0.64
N LYS A 319 10.39 1.65 -0.44
CA LYS A 319 9.81 2.08 -1.73
C LYS A 319 8.36 1.62 -1.95
N ARG A 320 7.89 0.59 -1.24
CA ARG A 320 6.60 -0.08 -1.53
C ARG A 320 5.46 0.41 -0.66
N ALA A 321 4.25 0.65 -1.18
CA ALA A 321 3.15 1.19 -0.40
C ALA A 321 2.65 0.22 0.70
N GLY A 322 2.63 -1.08 0.44
CA GLY A 322 2.27 -2.12 1.40
C GLY A 322 2.78 -3.51 1.03
N PHE A 323 2.34 -4.52 1.79
CA PHE A 323 2.56 -5.92 1.48
C PHE A 323 1.51 -6.82 2.13
N THR A 324 1.34 -8.02 1.58
CA THR A 324 0.47 -9.06 2.13
C THR A 324 1.26 -9.96 3.08
N PHE A 325 0.66 -10.37 4.18
CA PHE A 325 1.29 -11.27 5.16
C PHE A 325 0.21 -12.05 5.93
N ASP A 326 0.64 -13.11 6.59
CA ASP A 326 -0.19 -13.87 7.51
C ASP A 326 0.10 -13.45 8.95
N ILE A 327 -0.96 -13.16 9.71
CA ILE A 327 -0.92 -12.88 11.15
C ILE A 327 -1.23 -14.17 11.87
N PHE A 328 -0.32 -14.62 12.71
CA PHE A 328 -0.51 -15.80 13.52
C PHE A 328 -0.76 -15.40 14.97
N PHE A 329 -1.90 -15.81 15.51
CA PHE A 329 -2.16 -15.81 16.94
C PHE A 329 -1.94 -17.24 17.46
N LYS A 330 -1.24 -17.40 18.57
CA LYS A 330 -0.94 -18.70 19.17
C LYS A 330 -2.23 -19.55 19.28
N MET A 331 -2.14 -20.81 18.86
CA MET A 331 -3.26 -21.78 18.83
C MET A 331 -4.43 -21.43 17.90
N GLN A 332 -4.24 -20.55 16.92
CA GLN A 332 -5.28 -20.20 15.96
C GLN A 332 -4.79 -20.32 14.52
N ALA A 333 -5.74 -20.44 13.59
CA ALA A 333 -5.44 -20.39 12.17
C ALA A 333 -4.86 -19.01 11.79
N PRO A 334 -3.88 -18.95 10.86
CA PRO A 334 -3.33 -17.70 10.39
C PRO A 334 -4.39 -16.86 9.66
N LEU A 335 -4.33 -15.55 9.86
CA LEU A 335 -5.18 -14.58 9.16
C LEU A 335 -4.38 -13.85 8.09
N THR A 336 -4.80 -13.93 6.83
CA THR A 336 -4.13 -13.20 5.74
C THR A 336 -4.63 -11.76 5.69
N ALA A 337 -3.69 -10.80 5.73
CA ALA A 337 -3.97 -9.38 5.71
C ALA A 337 -3.05 -8.63 4.75
N PHE A 338 -3.56 -7.53 4.19
CA PHE A 338 -2.73 -6.54 3.51
C PHE A 338 -2.45 -5.38 4.48
N GLY A 339 -1.18 -5.01 4.60
CA GLY A 339 -0.74 -3.89 5.45
C GLY A 339 -0.13 -2.78 4.62
N VAL A 340 -0.69 -1.58 4.74
CA VAL A 340 -0.12 -0.35 4.20
C VAL A 340 0.98 0.14 5.13
N ILE A 341 2.18 0.30 4.60
CA ILE A 341 3.34 0.83 5.32
C ILE A 341 3.12 2.31 5.61
N ARG A 342 3.01 2.65 6.90
CA ARG A 342 2.86 4.03 7.41
C ARG A 342 4.18 4.62 7.89
N SER A 343 5.07 3.78 8.43
CA SER A 343 6.39 4.20 8.90
C SER A 343 7.41 3.08 8.78
N VAL A 344 8.65 3.42 8.46
CA VAL A 344 9.80 2.51 8.55
C VAL A 344 10.88 3.20 9.37
N THR A 345 11.39 2.54 10.41
CA THR A 345 12.53 3.01 11.19
C THR A 345 13.62 1.93 11.18
N LYS A 346 14.86 2.32 10.91
CA LYS A 346 16.02 1.42 10.96
C LYS A 346 16.84 1.69 12.23
N ASP A 347 17.14 0.63 12.98
CA ASP A 347 18.05 0.71 14.12
C ASP A 347 19.54 0.59 13.70
N THR A 348 20.45 0.70 14.67
CA THR A 348 21.90 0.64 14.45
C THR A 348 22.38 -0.75 14.03
N GLU A 349 21.62 -1.80 14.35
CA GLU A 349 21.93 -3.19 13.98
C GLU A 349 21.37 -3.56 12.60
N GLY A 350 20.59 -2.66 11.98
CA GLY A 350 19.99 -2.85 10.68
C GLY A 350 18.60 -3.50 10.71
N ASN A 351 18.00 -3.72 11.89
CA ASN A 351 16.63 -4.18 11.99
C ASN A 351 15.66 -3.08 11.54
N LEU A 352 14.62 -3.48 10.81
CA LEU A 352 13.53 -2.61 10.41
C LEU A 352 12.35 -2.72 11.36
N TYR A 353 11.87 -1.56 11.80
CA TYR A 353 10.64 -1.39 12.53
C TYR A 353 9.58 -0.80 11.61
N VAL A 354 8.70 -1.67 11.11
CA VAL A 354 7.68 -1.31 10.12
C VAL A 354 6.34 -1.12 10.82
N GLY A 355 5.77 0.07 10.71
CA GLY A 355 4.42 0.39 11.17
C GLY A 355 3.43 0.20 10.03
N LEU A 356 2.46 -0.70 10.23
CA LEU A 356 1.46 -1.11 9.25
C LEU A 356 0.07 -0.65 9.69
N SER A 357 -0.70 -0.15 8.72
CA SER A 357 -2.16 0.02 8.81
C SER A 357 -2.80 -1.16 8.10
N ILE A 358 -3.68 -1.89 8.77
CA ILE A 358 -4.40 -3.00 8.12
C ILE A 358 -5.57 -2.38 7.37
N GLU A 359 -5.54 -2.47 6.05
CA GLU A 359 -6.56 -1.90 5.15
C GLU A 359 -7.18 -3.00 4.29
N GLY A 360 -8.43 -2.78 3.87
CA GLY A 360 -9.19 -3.73 3.07
C GLY A 360 -10.04 -4.71 3.87
N ASN A 361 -10.99 -5.33 3.19
CA ASN A 361 -11.55 -6.60 3.61
C ASN A 361 -10.55 -7.65 3.12
N SER A 362 -10.05 -8.50 4.01
CA SER A 362 -9.39 -9.74 3.60
C SER A 362 -10.22 -10.44 2.51
N TYR A 363 -9.56 -11.07 1.52
CA TYR A 363 -10.21 -11.92 0.50
C TYR A 363 -11.22 -12.92 1.08
N ARG A 364 -11.08 -13.26 2.35
CA ARG A 364 -12.01 -14.11 3.10
C ARG A 364 -12.94 -13.25 3.97
N PRO A 365 -14.26 -13.31 3.75
CA PRO A 365 -15.24 -12.71 4.64
C PRO A 365 -14.98 -13.13 6.10
N GLY A 366 -14.94 -12.15 7.00
CA GLY A 366 -14.83 -12.39 8.45
C GLY A 366 -13.41 -12.38 9.05
N GLU A 367 -12.31 -12.41 8.28
CA GLU A 367 -10.97 -12.37 8.90
C GLU A 367 -10.70 -11.05 9.62
N ARG A 368 -11.22 -9.94 9.10
CA ARG A 368 -11.14 -8.64 9.79
C ARG A 368 -11.84 -8.68 11.15
N LYS A 369 -12.99 -9.35 11.24
CA LYS A 369 -13.70 -9.53 12.52
C LYS A 369 -12.87 -10.40 13.46
N LYS A 370 -12.38 -11.56 12.99
CA LYS A 370 -11.48 -12.43 13.77
C LYS A 370 -10.25 -11.69 14.29
N TYR A 371 -9.63 -10.87 13.44
CA TYR A 371 -8.50 -10.04 13.84
C TYR A 371 -8.86 -9.09 14.98
N ILE A 372 -9.97 -8.36 14.85
CA ILE A 372 -10.46 -7.44 15.88
C ILE A 372 -10.76 -8.19 17.18
N ASP A 373 -11.46 -9.31 17.11
CA ASP A 373 -11.81 -10.13 18.28
C ASP A 373 -10.57 -10.63 19.02
N ASN A 374 -9.55 -11.09 18.27
CA ASN A 374 -8.28 -11.54 18.84
C ASN A 374 -7.50 -10.41 19.52
N VAL A 375 -7.44 -9.23 18.89
CA VAL A 375 -6.78 -8.07 19.49
C VAL A 375 -7.53 -7.60 20.74
N ASN A 376 -8.87 -7.60 20.70
CA ASN A 376 -9.69 -7.26 21.87
C ASN A 376 -9.47 -8.26 23.02
N ARG A 377 -9.36 -9.56 22.74
CA ARG A 377 -9.03 -10.56 23.76
C ARG A 377 -7.68 -10.26 24.42
N LEU A 378 -6.65 -9.99 23.63
CA LEU A 378 -5.34 -9.62 24.16
C LEU A 378 -5.37 -8.31 24.96
N LEU A 379 -6.21 -7.34 24.57
CA LEU A 379 -6.42 -6.10 25.31
C LEU A 379 -7.04 -6.35 26.69
N VAL A 380 -7.99 -7.27 26.79
CA VAL A 380 -8.60 -7.68 28.07
C VAL A 380 -7.59 -8.42 28.93
N GLU A 381 -6.83 -9.38 28.36
CA GLU A 381 -5.79 -10.13 29.08
C GLU A 381 -4.68 -9.22 29.62
N ALA A 382 -4.35 -8.14 28.91
CA ALA A 382 -3.34 -7.16 29.33
C ALA A 382 -3.82 -6.21 30.45
N ASN A 383 -5.13 -6.07 30.67
CA ASN A 383 -5.74 -5.19 31.69
C ASN A 383 -6.77 -5.94 32.56
N PRO A 384 -6.34 -6.84 33.45
CA PRO A 384 -7.25 -7.71 34.22
C PRO A 384 -8.12 -6.98 35.27
N ILE A 385 -7.98 -5.66 35.45
CA ILE A 385 -8.62 -4.91 36.55
C ILE A 385 -10.07 -4.46 36.21
N GLN A 386 -10.53 -4.56 34.96
CA GLN A 386 -11.87 -4.11 34.57
C GLN A 386 -12.96 -5.20 34.49
N SER A 387 -12.65 -6.46 34.80
CA SER A 387 -13.61 -7.57 34.73
C SER A 387 -14.12 -8.06 36.09
N GLN A 388 -13.93 -7.28 37.15
CA GLN A 388 -14.53 -7.53 38.47
C GLN A 388 -15.21 -6.27 39.02
N PHE A 389 -16.22 -5.74 38.34
CA PHE A 389 -17.30 -4.96 38.95
C PHE A 389 -18.56 -5.05 38.10
#